data_AF-A0A957AIM0-F1
#
_entry.id   AF-A0A957AIM0-F1
#
_cell.length_a   1.000
_cell.length_b   1.000
_cell.length_c   1.000
_cell.angle_alpha   90.00
_cell.angle_beta   90.00
_cell.angle_gamma   90.00
#
_symmetry.space_group_name_H-M   'P 1'
#
loop_
_entity.id
_entity.type
_entity.pdbx_description
1 polymer ?
#
loop_
_entity_poly.entity_id
_entity_poly.type
_entity_poly.pdbx_seq_one_letter_code
_entity_poly.pdbx_strand_id
1 'polypeptide(L)'
;MPDINVVTIGGGTGLSHLLRGLKQHDLDITAIVTVADDGGSTGRIRREYDIPAPGDIRNCIIALADDESLVSQLFQYRFDRDGSDLKGHSLGNLFITALSQVTGSFEQAVLEFGKVVNIRGRVMPSTLANIDLCAELIDGTRL
;
A
#
# COMPACT_ATOMS: atom_id res chain seq x y z
N MET A 1 16.06 6.16 -20.51
CA MET A 1 14.90 5.42 -19.98
C MET A 1 15.30 3.96 -20.01
N PRO A 2 14.91 3.16 -19.01
CA PRO A 2 15.22 1.74 -19.00
C PRO A 2 14.66 1.05 -20.25
N ASP A 3 15.39 0.08 -20.80
CA ASP A 3 14.94 -0.67 -21.98
C ASP A 3 13.89 -1.75 -21.64
N ILE A 4 13.81 -2.14 -20.36
CA ILE A 4 12.96 -3.23 -19.89
C ILE A 4 11.84 -2.68 -18.99
N ASN A 5 10.60 -2.97 -19.37
CA ASN A 5 9.41 -2.71 -18.57
C ASN A 5 9.05 -3.97 -17.77
N VAL A 6 8.92 -3.83 -16.45
CA VAL A 6 8.56 -4.93 -15.55
C VAL A 6 7.28 -4.60 -14.80
N VAL A 7 6.25 -5.42 -15.00
CA VAL A 7 4.99 -5.33 -14.25
C VAL A 7 4.97 -6.45 -13.21
N THR A 8 4.76 -6.08 -11.96
CA THR A 8 4.56 -7.01 -10.84
C THR A 8 3.11 -6.93 -10.37
N ILE A 9 2.52 -8.05 -9.97
CA ILE A 9 1.14 -8.14 -9.50
C ILE A 9 1.14 -8.94 -8.19
N GLY A 10 0.51 -8.41 -7.14
CA GLY A 10 0.41 -9.13 -5.87
C GLY A 10 0.04 -8.24 -4.69
N GLY A 11 0.60 -8.58 -3.52
CA GLY A 11 0.37 -7.87 -2.26
C GLY A 11 1.34 -8.33 -1.19
N GLY A 12 1.08 -7.88 0.04
CA GLY A 12 1.78 -8.27 1.24
C GLY A 12 3.29 -8.02 1.22
N THR A 13 3.98 -8.75 2.10
CA THR A 13 5.43 -8.64 2.29
C THR A 13 6.20 -9.18 1.10
N GLY A 14 5.74 -10.25 0.45
CA GLY A 14 6.44 -10.87 -0.69
C GLY A 14 6.68 -9.90 -1.83
N LEU A 15 5.63 -9.18 -2.27
CA LEU A 15 5.75 -8.17 -3.32
C LEU A 15 6.70 -7.04 -2.90
N SER A 16 6.58 -6.53 -1.67
CA SER A 16 7.45 -5.44 -1.19
C SER A 16 8.94 -5.84 -1.13
N HIS A 17 9.28 -7.10 -0.82
CA HIS A 17 10.67 -7.56 -0.83
C HIS A 17 11.20 -7.68 -2.26
N LEU A 18 10.39 -8.21 -3.18
CA LEU A 18 10.73 -8.27 -4.60
C LEU A 18 11.03 -6.87 -5.15
N LEU A 19 10.18 -5.89 -4.88
CA LEU A 19 10.34 -4.51 -5.34
C LEU A 19 11.63 -3.86 -4.82
N ARG A 20 12.03 -4.12 -3.57
CA ARG A 20 13.31 -3.64 -3.01
C ARG A 20 14.53 -4.18 -3.74
N GLY A 21 14.46 -5.41 -4.24
CA GLY A 21 15.49 -5.99 -5.09
C GLY A 21 15.45 -5.39 -6.50
N LEU A 22 14.27 -5.37 -7.13
CA LEU A 22 14.10 -4.88 -8.50
C LEU A 22 14.56 -3.43 -8.67
N LYS A 23 14.31 -2.54 -7.70
CA LYS A 23 14.71 -1.11 -7.80
C LYS A 23 16.22 -0.87 -7.88
N GLN A 24 17.04 -1.89 -7.61
CA GLN A 24 18.50 -1.83 -7.73
C GLN A 24 18.99 -2.04 -9.16
N HIS A 25 18.10 -2.41 -10.07
CA HIS A 25 18.38 -2.62 -11.49
C HIS A 25 17.79 -1.46 -12.33
N ASP A 26 18.34 -1.25 -13.52
CA ASP A 26 17.82 -0.27 -14.49
C ASP A 26 16.55 -0.81 -15.17
N LEU A 27 15.40 -0.67 -14.49
CA LEU A 27 14.10 -1.21 -14.90
C LEU A 27 13.01 -0.13 -14.76
N ASP A 28 12.05 -0.09 -15.69
CA ASP A 28 10.79 0.66 -15.49
C ASP A 28 9.78 -0.26 -14.80
N ILE A 29 9.64 -0.09 -13.49
CA ILE A 29 8.83 -0.95 -12.62
C ILE A 29 7.43 -0.37 -12.47
N THR A 30 6.40 -1.19 -12.71
CA THR A 30 5.03 -0.93 -12.30
C THR A 30 4.55 -2.05 -11.38
N ALA A 31 4.05 -1.71 -10.19
CA ALA A 31 3.48 -2.65 -9.24
C ALA A 31 1.97 -2.48 -9.17
N ILE A 32 1.21 -3.53 -9.52
CA ILE A 32 -0.23 -3.60 -9.34
C ILE A 32 -0.51 -4.34 -8.03
N VAL A 33 -1.15 -3.65 -7.09
CA VAL A 33 -1.26 -4.12 -5.71
C VAL A 33 -2.71 -4.40 -5.33
N THR A 34 -2.96 -5.54 -4.70
CA THR A 34 -4.28 -5.85 -4.13
C THR A 34 -4.68 -4.82 -3.09
N VAL A 35 -5.97 -4.47 -3.07
CA VAL A 35 -6.57 -3.54 -2.09
C VAL A 35 -7.73 -4.19 -1.32
N ALA A 36 -7.80 -5.52 -1.34
CA ALA A 36 -8.87 -6.31 -0.73
C ALA A 36 -8.60 -6.70 0.73
N ASP A 37 -7.44 -6.35 1.29
CA ASP A 37 -7.11 -6.64 2.70
C ASP A 37 -8.10 -5.96 3.67
N ASP A 38 -8.53 -6.70 4.68
CA ASP A 38 -9.48 -6.26 5.70
C ASP A 38 -8.94 -6.48 7.14
N GLY A 39 -7.66 -6.86 7.25
CA GLY A 39 -7.01 -7.19 8.50
C GLY A 39 -6.50 -5.98 9.30
N GLY A 40 -6.44 -6.14 10.62
CA GLY A 40 -5.75 -5.23 11.54
C GLY A 40 -6.22 -3.76 11.45
N SER A 41 -5.26 -2.83 11.52
CA SER A 41 -5.55 -1.39 11.38
C SER A 41 -5.99 -0.99 9.98
N THR A 42 -5.54 -1.71 8.94
CA THR A 42 -5.95 -1.48 7.55
C THR A 42 -7.46 -1.67 7.41
N GLY A 43 -7.99 -2.78 7.95
CA GLY A 43 -9.44 -3.04 7.97
C GLY A 43 -10.26 -2.02 8.74
N ARG A 44 -9.74 -1.51 9.87
CA ARG A 44 -10.43 -0.45 10.63
C ARG A 44 -10.57 0.83 9.80
N ILE A 45 -9.47 1.31 9.22
CA ILE A 45 -9.46 2.49 8.34
C ILE A 45 -10.42 2.30 7.17
N ARG A 46 -10.35 1.13 6.52
CA ARG A 46 -11.19 0.79 5.37
C ARG A 46 -12.68 0.88 5.70
N ARG A 47 -13.11 0.39 6.86
CA ARG A 47 -14.51 0.46 7.33
C ARG A 47 -14.93 1.86 7.77
N GLU A 48 -14.04 2.62 8.41
CA GLU A 48 -14.35 3.95 8.95
C GLU A 48 -14.38 5.06 7.89
N TYR A 49 -13.55 4.94 6.85
CA TYR A 49 -13.34 6.00 5.85
C TYR A 49 -13.84 5.63 4.44
N ASP A 50 -14.37 4.42 4.25
CA ASP A 50 -14.86 3.91 2.97
C ASP A 50 -13.84 4.05 1.83
N ILE A 51 -12.60 3.64 2.09
CA ILE A 51 -11.51 3.65 1.11
C ILE A 51 -10.94 2.24 0.89
N PRO A 52 -10.34 1.96 -0.29
CA PRO A 52 -9.58 0.74 -0.49
C PRO A 52 -8.46 0.57 0.54
N ALA A 53 -8.07 -0.68 0.81
CA ALA A 53 -7.08 -1.00 1.83
C ALA A 53 -5.71 -0.35 1.55
N PRO A 54 -5.21 0.58 2.39
CA PRO A 54 -3.96 1.29 2.09
C PRO A 54 -2.69 0.49 2.43
N GLY A 55 -2.78 -0.62 3.17
CA GLY A 55 -1.64 -1.28 3.81
C GLY A 55 -0.59 -1.81 2.83
N ASP A 56 -1.01 -2.62 1.87
CA ASP A 56 -0.10 -3.22 0.88
C ASP A 56 0.41 -2.19 -0.11
N ILE A 57 -0.43 -1.24 -0.50
CA ILE A 57 -0.05 -0.07 -1.31
C ILE A 57 1.08 0.70 -0.62
N ARG A 58 0.91 1.05 0.66
CA ARG A 58 1.94 1.72 1.48
C ARG A 58 3.25 0.93 1.44
N ASN A 59 3.19 -0.38 1.69
CA ASN A 59 4.39 -1.23 1.71
C ASN A 59 5.12 -1.22 0.36
N CYS A 60 4.38 -1.26 -0.76
CA CYS A 60 4.97 -1.25 -2.10
C CYS A 60 5.55 0.13 -2.46
N ILE A 61 4.88 1.22 -2.08
CA ILE A 61 5.40 2.59 -2.26
C ILE A 61 6.74 2.74 -1.52
N ILE A 62 6.78 2.38 -0.23
CA ILE A 62 8.00 2.50 0.55
C ILE A 62 9.10 1.56 0.04
N ALA A 63 8.74 0.35 -0.41
CA ALA A 63 9.71 -0.56 -1.01
C ALA A 63 10.41 0.02 -2.25
N LEU A 64 9.74 0.88 -3.03
CA LEU A 64 10.31 1.59 -4.18
C LEU A 64 10.92 2.95 -3.83
N ALA A 65 10.74 3.43 -2.59
CA ALA A 65 11.38 4.64 -2.08
C ALA A 65 12.84 4.37 -1.66
N ASP A 66 13.54 5.43 -1.26
CA ASP A 66 14.83 5.30 -0.59
C ASP A 66 14.61 4.82 0.86
N ASP A 67 15.05 3.58 1.15
CA ASP A 67 14.78 2.90 2.42
C ASP A 67 15.53 3.55 3.60
N GLU A 68 16.60 4.30 3.36
CA GLU A 68 17.44 4.89 4.41
C GLU A 68 16.91 6.24 4.92
N SER A 69 15.96 6.86 4.22
CA SER A 69 15.46 8.19 4.59
C SER A 69 14.62 8.15 5.87
N LEU A 70 14.77 9.18 6.71
CA LEU A 70 13.91 9.37 7.90
C LEU A 70 12.41 9.39 7.52
N VAL A 71 12.10 9.93 6.34
CA VAL A 71 10.73 10.00 5.80
C VAL A 71 10.16 8.59 5.57
N SER A 72 10.93 7.69 4.96
CA SER A 72 10.53 6.29 4.78
C SER A 72 10.31 5.57 6.11
N GLN A 73 11.15 5.85 7.12
CA GLN A 73 10.97 5.30 8.47
C GLN A 73 9.70 5.82 9.14
N LEU A 74 9.40 7.12 9.00
CA LEU A 74 8.16 7.71 9.52
C LEU A 74 6.92 7.03 8.91
N PHE A 75 6.91 6.80 7.60
CA PHE A 75 5.75 6.15 6.96
C PHE A 75 5.62 4.66 7.30
N GLN A 76 6.71 3.99 7.70
CA GLN A 76 6.67 2.64 8.25
C GLN A 76 6.30 2.59 9.73
N TYR A 77 6.41 3.73 10.45
CA TYR A 77 6.13 3.79 11.87
C TYR A 77 4.72 3.30 12.20
N ARG A 78 4.66 2.44 13.22
CA ARG A 78 3.42 1.91 13.78
C ARG A 78 3.33 2.31 15.24
N PHE A 79 2.23 2.98 15.59
CA PHE A 79 1.94 3.34 16.97
C PHE A 79 1.68 2.09 17.80
N ASP A 80 2.32 1.97 18.95
CA ASP A 80 2.32 0.77 19.80
C ASP A 80 1.82 1.03 21.24
N ARG A 81 1.63 2.29 21.63
CA ARG A 81 1.23 2.69 22.98
C ARG A 81 -0.12 2.10 23.41
N ASP A 82 -0.11 1.36 24.52
CA ASP A 82 -1.31 0.82 25.16
C ASP A 82 -2.31 1.91 25.58
N GLY A 83 -3.59 1.65 25.37
CA GLY A 83 -4.69 2.57 25.70
C GLY A 83 -4.82 3.79 24.77
N SER A 84 -4.00 3.90 23.71
CA SER A 84 -4.13 4.96 22.71
C SER A 84 -5.06 4.55 21.56
N ASP A 85 -5.89 5.48 21.09
CA ASP A 85 -6.71 5.29 19.87
C ASP A 85 -5.86 5.05 18.61
N LEU A 86 -4.62 5.55 18.62
CA LEU A 86 -3.68 5.32 17.52
C LEU A 86 -3.07 3.92 17.55
N LYS A 87 -3.24 3.13 18.63
CA LYS A 87 -2.56 1.85 18.77
C LYS A 87 -2.83 0.92 17.57
N GLY A 88 -1.74 0.44 16.99
CA GLY A 88 -1.74 -0.43 15.82
C GLY A 88 -1.89 0.30 14.49
N HIS A 89 -2.20 1.60 14.47
CA HIS A 89 -2.18 2.38 13.22
C HIS A 89 -0.77 2.59 12.73
N SER A 90 -0.63 2.60 11.40
CA SER A 90 0.60 3.03 10.74
C SER A 90 0.42 4.48 10.30
N LEU A 91 1.45 5.31 10.52
CA LEU A 91 1.43 6.69 10.04
C LEU A 91 1.25 6.75 8.52
N GLY A 92 1.88 5.85 7.74
CA GLY A 92 1.68 5.79 6.30
C GLY A 92 0.25 5.45 5.88
N ASN A 93 -0.45 4.60 6.63
CA ASN A 93 -1.87 4.33 6.34
C ASN A 93 -2.74 5.57 6.62
N LEU A 94 -2.50 6.24 7.75
CA LEU A 94 -3.20 7.47 8.10
C LEU A 94 -2.92 8.58 7.07
N PHE A 95 -1.68 8.67 6.58
CA PHE A 95 -1.28 9.61 5.56
C PHE A 95 -2.01 9.37 4.23
N ILE A 96 -2.01 8.14 3.71
CA ILE A 96 -2.76 7.80 2.48
C ILE A 96 -4.25 8.09 2.67
N THR A 97 -4.80 7.79 3.83
CA THR A 97 -6.22 8.04 4.16
C THR A 97 -6.52 9.53 4.09
N ALA A 98 -5.76 10.36 4.80
CA ALA A 98 -5.93 11.81 4.78
C ALA A 98 -5.72 12.38 3.37
N LEU A 99 -4.72 11.90 2.64
CA LEU A 99 -4.44 12.35 1.28
C LEU A 99 -5.58 11.96 0.31
N SER A 100 -6.21 10.81 0.50
CA SER A 100 -7.39 10.38 -0.28
C SER A 100 -8.58 11.30 -0.02
N GLN A 101 -8.79 11.71 1.23
CA GLN A 101 -9.85 12.66 1.60
C GLN A 101 -9.61 14.06 1.02
N VAL A 102 -8.36 14.54 1.05
CA VAL A 102 -7.97 15.85 0.51
C VAL A 102 -8.08 15.89 -1.01
N THR A 103 -7.64 14.83 -1.69
CA THR A 103 -7.66 14.75 -3.16
C THR A 103 -9.02 14.33 -3.71
N GLY A 104 -9.89 13.75 -2.89
CA GLY A 104 -11.13 13.11 -3.32
C GLY A 104 -10.91 11.84 -4.15
N SER A 105 -9.69 11.31 -4.20
CA SER A 105 -9.33 10.16 -5.04
C SER A 105 -8.23 9.32 -4.39
N PHE A 106 -8.53 8.05 -4.13
CA PHE A 106 -7.53 7.10 -3.65
C PHE A 106 -6.38 6.92 -4.65
N GLU A 107 -6.68 6.86 -5.94
CA GLU A 107 -5.65 6.78 -7.00
C GLU A 107 -4.72 7.99 -6.95
N GLN A 108 -5.28 9.19 -6.89
CA GLN A 108 -4.47 10.41 -6.83
C GLN A 108 -3.63 10.44 -5.56
N ALA A 109 -4.16 10.00 -4.43
CA ALA A 109 -3.40 9.90 -3.19
C ALA A 109 -2.21 8.94 -3.31
N VAL A 110 -2.37 7.79 -3.97
CA VAL A 110 -1.27 6.86 -4.23
C VAL A 110 -0.18 7.51 -5.09
N LEU A 111 -0.58 8.21 -6.15
CA LEU A 111 0.35 8.91 -7.05
C LEU A 111 1.10 10.03 -6.32
N GLU A 112 0.40 10.88 -5.56
CA GLU A 112 1.00 11.97 -4.80
C GLU A 112 1.91 11.44 -3.68
N PHE A 113 1.53 10.36 -3.00
CA PHE A 113 2.39 9.77 -1.99
C PHE A 113 3.70 9.24 -2.61
N GLY A 114 3.62 8.59 -3.78
CA GLY A 114 4.80 8.16 -4.53
C GLY A 114 5.76 9.32 -4.84
N LYS A 115 5.24 10.52 -5.12
CA LYS A 115 6.07 11.72 -5.33
C LYS A 115 6.70 12.22 -4.03
N VAL A 116 5.95 12.23 -2.92
CA VAL A 116 6.45 12.68 -1.60
C VAL A 116 7.67 11.88 -1.15
N VAL A 117 7.69 10.57 -1.41
CA VAL A 117 8.82 9.70 -1.06
C VAL A 117 9.77 9.41 -2.22
N ASN A 118 9.58 10.07 -3.37
CA ASN A 118 10.43 9.98 -4.56
C ASN A 118 10.72 8.53 -5.00
N ILE A 119 9.68 7.73 -5.26
CA ILE A 119 9.82 6.32 -5.62
C ILE A 119 10.48 6.10 -6.99
N ARG A 120 11.19 4.98 -7.14
CA ARG A 120 11.70 4.47 -8.42
C ARG A 120 10.73 3.48 -9.05
N GLY A 121 9.74 4.00 -9.76
CA GLY A 121 8.72 3.21 -10.45
C GLY A 121 7.32 3.72 -10.19
N ARG A 122 6.31 2.88 -10.42
CA ARG A 122 4.89 3.20 -10.24
C ARG A 122 4.23 2.15 -9.38
N VAL A 123 3.30 2.59 -8.54
CA VAL A 123 2.41 1.72 -7.76
C VAL A 123 0.98 2.06 -8.12
N MET A 124 0.19 1.05 -8.46
CA MET A 124 -1.21 1.18 -8.84
C MET A 124 -2.06 0.21 -8.03
N PRO A 125 -3.25 0.62 -7.56
CA PRO A 125 -4.19 -0.31 -6.98
C PRO A 125 -4.79 -1.20 -8.06
N SER A 126 -5.07 -2.45 -7.71
CA SER A 126 -5.76 -3.43 -8.58
C SER A 126 -7.18 -3.01 -8.95
N THR A 127 -7.81 -2.17 -8.13
CA THR A 127 -9.12 -1.56 -8.37
C THR A 127 -9.25 -0.27 -7.57
N LEU A 128 -10.13 0.63 -7.99
CA LEU A 128 -10.51 1.82 -7.23
C LEU A 128 -11.71 1.58 -6.31
N ALA A 129 -12.40 0.46 -6.50
CA ALA A 129 -13.54 0.09 -5.69
C ALA A 129 -13.10 -0.47 -4.33
N ASN A 130 -13.92 -0.22 -3.32
CA ASN A 130 -13.82 -0.89 -2.02
C ASN A 130 -14.33 -2.34 -2.19
N ILE A 131 -13.45 -3.35 -2.13
CA ILE A 131 -13.77 -4.75 -2.49
C ILE A 131 -13.39 -5.76 -1.41
N ASP A 132 -14.27 -6.74 -1.17
CA ASP A 132 -13.99 -7.86 -0.26
C ASP A 132 -13.51 -9.09 -1.03
N LEU A 133 -12.53 -9.78 -0.45
CA LEU A 133 -12.08 -11.08 -0.96
C LEU A 133 -12.93 -12.17 -0.32
N CYS A 134 -13.60 -12.98 -1.15
CA CYS A 134 -14.35 -14.14 -0.70
C CYS A 134 -13.70 -15.44 -1.17
N ALA A 135 -13.93 -16.53 -0.45
CA ALA A 135 -13.47 -17.87 -0.82
C ALA A 135 -14.62 -18.88 -0.79
N GLU A 136 -14.71 -19.74 -1.80
CA GLU A 136 -15.57 -20.93 -1.78
C GLU A 136 -14.73 -22.15 -1.42
N LEU A 137 -15.07 -22.80 -0.31
CA LEU A 137 -14.40 -23.99 0.19
C LEU A 137 -14.85 -25.24 -0.57
N ILE A 138 -14.09 -26.33 -0.46
CA ILE A 138 -14.37 -27.60 -1.16
C ILE A 138 -15.76 -28.16 -0.81
N ASP A 139 -16.25 -27.87 0.40
CA ASP A 139 -17.58 -28.29 0.87
C ASP A 139 -18.73 -27.36 0.41
N GLY A 140 -18.42 -26.31 -0.36
CA GLY A 140 -19.37 -25.31 -0.85
C GLY A 140 -19.62 -24.14 0.11
N THR A 141 -18.99 -24.12 1.29
CA THR A 141 -19.08 -22.98 2.22
C THR A 141 -18.41 -21.74 1.63
N ARG A 142 -19.01 -20.57 1.81
CA ARG A 142 -18.40 -19.27 1.43
C ARG A 142 -17.92 -18.50 2.64
N LEU A 143 -16.68 -18.00 2.55
CA LEU A 143 -16.03 -17.08 3.50
C LEU A 143 -15.91 -15.69 2.88
#